data_AF-A0A847GMD9-F1
#
_entry.id   AF-A0A847GMD9-F1
#
_cell.length_a   1.000
_cell.length_b   1.000
_cell.length_c   1.000
_cell.angle_alpha   90.00
_cell.angle_beta   90.00
_cell.angle_gamma   90.00
#
_symmetry.space_group_name_H-M   'P 1'
#
loop_
_entity.id
_entity.type
_entity.pdbx_description
1 polymer ?
#
loop_
_entity_poly.entity_id
_entity_poly.type
_entity_poly.pdbx_seq_one_letter_code
_entity_poly.pdbx_strand_id
1 'polypeptide(L)'
;MLSDRDDDEDDGYQLQPEETQTRRPEPASASAAELLRKAEAEAAAQQEEERSSADRMKESVGGWWQRARVAASGLGQGAKTLAEAGSRKAEAATIKTVALPKAYAALGRAVYQDRRYLTEFPAAYRQLDELVQQLERRTQEVESAPSLLERAKQSVRRAADAATAKSLSVKLKQQLQRLGADCFERFGAASGPPELCAAVQSLLSKLHDLQDAAD
;
A
#
# COMPACT_ATOMS: atom_id res chain seq x y z
N MET A 1 37.53 31.73 46.68
CA MET A 1 36.45 30.90 47.23
C MET A 1 36.47 29.60 46.45
N LEU A 2 36.99 28.57 47.10
CA LEU A 2 37.01 27.18 46.65
C LEU A 2 35.65 26.53 46.93
N SER A 3 35.18 25.71 46.02
CA SER A 3 34.18 24.66 46.22
C SER A 3 34.48 23.64 45.12
N ASP A 4 35.39 22.68 45.32
CA ASP A 4 35.18 21.42 46.06
C ASP A 4 33.82 20.81 45.70
N ARG A 5 33.87 19.92 44.71
CA ARG A 5 32.85 18.88 44.52
C ARG A 5 33.54 17.67 43.88
N ASP A 6 34.05 16.86 44.78
CA ASP A 6 34.53 15.51 44.59
C ASP A 6 33.39 14.56 44.15
N ASP A 7 33.82 13.41 43.61
CA ASP A 7 33.27 12.06 43.83
C ASP A 7 31.83 11.77 43.31
N ASP A 8 31.49 10.61 42.76
CA ASP A 8 32.13 9.31 42.62
C ASP A 8 31.24 8.46 41.67
N GLU A 9 31.65 7.21 41.42
CA GLU A 9 30.85 6.08 40.91
C GLU A 9 31.02 5.72 39.41
N ASP A 10 32.25 5.25 39.19
CA ASP A 10 32.65 4.11 38.38
C ASP A 10 31.75 2.87 38.60
N ASP A 11 30.79 2.63 37.70
CA ASP A 11 30.09 1.34 37.59
C ASP A 11 30.72 0.49 36.46
N GLY A 12 31.70 -0.31 36.88
CA GLY A 12 32.33 -1.34 36.08
C GLY A 12 31.34 -2.40 35.61
N TYR A 13 31.01 -2.37 34.32
CA TYR A 13 30.34 -3.50 33.66
C TYR A 13 31.34 -4.66 33.52
N GLN A 14 31.21 -5.63 34.41
CA GLN A 14 31.84 -6.95 34.32
C GLN A 14 31.43 -7.64 33.01
N LEU A 15 32.39 -7.74 32.08
CA LEU A 15 32.31 -8.62 30.93
C LEU A 15 32.40 -10.08 31.43
N GLN A 16 31.29 -10.80 31.37
CA GLN A 16 31.31 -12.25 31.55
C GLN A 16 32.01 -12.89 30.33
N PRO A 17 32.99 -13.77 30.52
CA PRO A 17 33.59 -14.54 29.44
C PRO A 17 32.60 -15.62 28.99
N GLU A 18 32.02 -15.46 27.81
CA GLU A 18 31.26 -16.56 27.18
C GLU A 18 32.22 -17.69 26.80
N GLU A 19 32.07 -18.82 27.47
CA GLU A 19 32.78 -20.06 27.20
C GLU A 19 32.52 -20.52 25.77
N THR A 20 33.53 -20.40 24.92
CA THR A 20 33.61 -21.07 23.62
C THR A 20 33.64 -22.58 23.80
N GLN A 21 32.45 -23.20 23.85
CA GLN A 21 32.28 -24.64 23.68
C GLN A 21 32.54 -25.02 22.21
N THR A 22 33.75 -25.51 21.95
CA THR A 22 34.17 -26.15 20.70
C THR A 22 33.42 -27.47 20.53
N ARG A 23 32.21 -27.39 19.98
CA ARG A 23 31.40 -28.55 19.59
C ARG A 23 32.00 -29.17 18.32
N ARG A 24 32.57 -30.36 18.49
CA ARG A 24 33.12 -31.23 17.44
C ARG A 24 32.03 -31.54 16.39
N PRO A 25 32.23 -31.25 15.09
CA PRO A 25 31.23 -31.59 14.06
C PRO A 25 31.25 -33.09 13.78
N GLU A 26 30.11 -33.75 14.00
CA GLU A 26 29.87 -35.10 13.51
C GLU A 26 29.62 -35.11 11.99
N PRO A 27 30.05 -36.16 11.26
CA PRO A 27 29.89 -36.24 9.81
C PRO A 27 28.44 -36.52 9.41
N ALA A 28 27.74 -35.48 8.97
CA ALA A 28 26.37 -35.52 8.44
C ALA A 28 26.31 -36.00 6.97
N SER A 29 26.76 -37.22 6.67
CA SER A 29 26.74 -37.76 5.30
C SER A 29 25.53 -38.63 4.94
N ALA A 30 24.55 -38.80 5.84
CA ALA A 30 23.34 -39.62 5.57
C ALA A 30 22.04 -38.82 5.33
N SER A 31 22.03 -37.48 5.49
CA SER A 31 20.79 -36.69 5.62
C SER A 31 20.24 -36.08 4.31
N ALA A 32 21.06 -35.87 3.29
CA ALA A 32 20.63 -35.13 2.09
C ALA A 32 19.63 -35.89 1.20
N ALA A 33 19.78 -37.22 1.08
CA ALA A 33 18.89 -38.03 0.25
C ALA A 33 17.50 -38.24 0.91
N GLU A 34 17.44 -38.23 2.24
CA GLU A 34 16.20 -38.41 2.98
C GLU A 34 15.39 -37.09 3.04
N LEU A 35 16.06 -35.95 3.12
CA LEU A 35 15.41 -34.63 3.03
C LEU A 35 14.82 -34.35 1.64
N LEU A 36 15.46 -34.80 0.56
CA LEU A 36 14.91 -34.67 -0.80
C LEU A 36 13.64 -35.51 -0.99
N ARG A 37 13.62 -36.75 -0.51
CA ARG A 37 12.41 -37.59 -0.58
C ARG A 37 11.25 -37.05 0.26
N LYS A 38 11.55 -36.46 1.41
CA LYS A 38 10.53 -35.82 2.26
C LYS A 38 9.95 -34.56 1.61
N ALA A 39 10.79 -33.74 0.98
CA ALA A 39 10.35 -32.55 0.25
C ALA A 39 9.49 -32.89 -0.98
N GLU A 40 9.83 -33.95 -1.73
CA GLU A 40 9.02 -34.41 -2.87
C GLU A 40 7.65 -34.95 -2.44
N ALA A 41 7.57 -35.66 -1.31
CA ALA A 41 6.30 -36.16 -0.78
C ALA A 41 5.37 -35.04 -0.28
N GLU A 42 5.92 -34.00 0.37
CA GLU A 42 5.14 -32.85 0.85
C GLU A 42 4.64 -31.98 -0.32
N ALA A 43 5.41 -31.85 -1.41
CA ALA A 43 4.99 -31.13 -2.62
C ALA A 43 3.84 -31.84 -3.37
N ALA A 44 3.81 -33.18 -3.38
CA ALA A 44 2.74 -33.95 -4.00
C ALA A 44 1.41 -33.81 -3.24
N ALA A 45 1.45 -33.81 -1.90
CA ALA A 45 0.26 -33.62 -1.06
C ALA A 45 -0.36 -32.22 -1.22
N GLN A 46 0.47 -31.18 -1.35
CA GLN A 46 -0.01 -29.80 -1.56
C GLN A 46 -0.70 -29.63 -2.92
N GLN A 47 -0.23 -30.31 -3.98
CA GLN A 47 -0.88 -30.25 -5.30
C GLN A 47 -2.26 -30.92 -5.35
N GLU A 48 -2.49 -31.99 -4.58
CA GLU A 48 -3.82 -32.62 -4.51
C GLU A 48 -4.84 -31.77 -3.74
N GLU A 49 -4.41 -31.07 -2.70
CA GLU A 49 -5.27 -30.18 -1.91
C GLU A 49 -5.70 -28.93 -2.71
N GLU A 50 -4.79 -28.37 -3.52
CA GLU A 50 -5.10 -27.26 -4.44
C GLU A 50 -6.08 -27.66 -5.54
N ARG A 51 -5.97 -28.87 -6.09
CA ARG A 51 -6.91 -29.39 -7.10
C ARG A 51 -8.31 -29.62 -6.52
N SER A 52 -8.40 -30.17 -5.32
CA SER A 52 -9.67 -30.40 -4.61
C SER A 52 -10.39 -29.09 -4.24
N SER A 53 -9.64 -28.05 -3.85
CA SER A 53 -10.20 -26.72 -3.59
C SER A 53 -10.70 -26.02 -4.86
N ALA A 54 -10.00 -26.19 -5.99
CA ALA A 54 -10.40 -25.58 -7.26
C ALA A 54 -11.72 -26.15 -7.81
N ASP A 55 -11.98 -27.45 -7.63
CA ASP A 55 -13.23 -28.06 -8.11
C ASP A 55 -14.44 -27.73 -7.23
N ARG A 56 -14.28 -27.63 -5.89
CA ARG A 56 -15.36 -27.14 -5.01
C ARG A 56 -15.75 -25.69 -5.29
N MET A 57 -14.80 -24.87 -5.74
CA MET A 57 -15.07 -23.47 -6.09
C MET A 57 -15.88 -23.34 -7.38
N LYS A 58 -15.73 -24.25 -8.34
CA LYS A 58 -16.51 -24.24 -9.60
C LYS A 58 -17.97 -24.64 -9.41
N GLU A 59 -18.26 -25.62 -8.53
CA GLU A 59 -19.64 -26.02 -8.24
C GLU A 59 -20.42 -24.96 -7.45
N SER A 60 -19.74 -24.22 -6.56
CA SER A 60 -20.32 -23.11 -5.80
C SER A 60 -20.76 -21.95 -6.70
N VAL A 61 -19.95 -21.59 -7.70
CA VAL A 61 -20.24 -20.45 -8.58
C VAL A 61 -21.42 -20.74 -9.54
N GLY A 62 -21.55 -21.97 -10.05
CA GLY A 62 -22.62 -22.33 -10.99
C GLY A 62 -24.04 -22.19 -10.42
N GLY A 63 -24.23 -22.59 -9.16
CA GLY A 63 -25.53 -22.54 -8.48
C GLY A 63 -25.96 -21.13 -8.05
N TRP A 64 -25.04 -20.16 -7.96
CA TRP A 64 -25.36 -18.77 -7.63
C TRP A 64 -25.91 -18.00 -8.84
N TRP A 65 -25.32 -18.18 -10.02
CA TRP A 65 -25.78 -17.52 -11.25
C TRP A 65 -27.18 -17.94 -11.70
N GLN A 66 -27.54 -19.22 -11.53
CA GLN A 66 -28.89 -19.70 -11.83
C GLN A 66 -29.94 -19.12 -10.88
N ARG A 67 -29.62 -18.97 -9.59
CA ARG A 67 -30.52 -18.33 -8.61
C ARG A 67 -30.67 -16.83 -8.86
N ALA A 68 -29.59 -16.13 -9.21
CA ALA A 68 -29.63 -14.73 -9.59
C ALA A 68 -30.50 -14.49 -10.86
N ARG A 69 -30.43 -15.42 -11.83
CA ARG A 69 -31.21 -15.31 -13.07
C ARG A 69 -32.70 -15.55 -12.89
N VAL A 70 -33.12 -16.48 -12.03
CA VAL A 70 -34.55 -16.75 -11.75
C VAL A 70 -35.18 -15.61 -10.94
N ALA A 71 -34.44 -14.99 -10.02
CA ALA A 71 -34.90 -13.81 -9.30
C ALA A 71 -35.09 -12.58 -10.22
N ALA A 72 -34.29 -12.46 -11.28
CA ALA A 72 -34.37 -11.35 -12.23
C ALA A 72 -35.62 -11.37 -13.13
N SER A 73 -36.24 -12.54 -13.37
CA SER A 73 -37.40 -12.67 -14.28
C SER A 73 -38.76 -12.33 -13.66
N GLY A 74 -38.88 -12.24 -12.33
CA GLY A 74 -40.17 -12.04 -11.63
C GLY A 74 -40.57 -10.60 -11.30
N LEU A 75 -39.71 -9.61 -11.59
CA LEU A 75 -39.82 -8.23 -11.05
C LEU A 75 -39.89 -7.16 -12.17
N GLY A 76 -40.75 -7.32 -13.17
CA GLY A 76 -40.73 -6.50 -14.40
C GLY A 76 -40.81 -4.96 -14.25
N GLN A 77 -41.30 -4.44 -13.12
CA GLN A 77 -41.29 -3.00 -12.80
C GLN A 77 -40.48 -2.66 -11.55
N GLY A 78 -40.56 -3.47 -10.49
CA GLY A 78 -39.73 -3.29 -9.28
C GLY A 78 -38.24 -3.56 -9.49
N ALA A 79 -37.84 -4.41 -10.44
CA ALA A 79 -36.42 -4.65 -10.74
C ALA A 79 -35.78 -3.47 -11.47
N LYS A 80 -36.55 -2.69 -12.26
CA LYS A 80 -35.99 -1.53 -12.98
C LYS A 80 -35.56 -0.44 -12.00
N THR A 81 -36.42 -0.11 -11.04
CA THR A 81 -36.11 0.88 -10.01
C THR A 81 -34.97 0.41 -9.08
N LEU A 82 -34.94 -0.88 -8.72
CA LEU A 82 -33.84 -1.46 -7.93
C LEU A 82 -32.52 -1.49 -8.70
N ALA A 83 -32.53 -1.79 -10.00
CA ALA A 83 -31.33 -1.80 -10.83
C ALA A 83 -30.76 -0.38 -11.00
N GLU A 84 -31.61 0.62 -11.22
CA GLU A 84 -31.19 2.02 -11.31
C GLU A 84 -30.61 2.53 -9.98
N ALA A 85 -31.25 2.22 -8.86
CA ALA A 85 -30.73 2.55 -7.53
C ALA A 85 -29.37 1.88 -7.26
N GLY A 86 -29.21 0.61 -7.69
CA GLY A 86 -27.94 -0.12 -7.59
C GLY A 86 -26.83 0.53 -8.43
N SER A 87 -27.14 0.92 -9.67
CA SER A 87 -26.19 1.60 -10.57
C SER A 87 -25.72 2.93 -9.98
N ARG A 88 -26.64 3.76 -9.46
CA ARG A 88 -26.29 5.05 -8.84
C ARG A 88 -25.38 4.89 -7.63
N LYS A 89 -25.67 3.90 -6.77
CA LYS A 89 -24.81 3.58 -5.61
C LYS A 89 -23.41 3.12 -6.03
N ALA A 90 -23.32 2.30 -7.08
CA ALA A 90 -22.04 1.87 -7.64
C ALA A 90 -21.24 3.04 -8.24
N GLU A 91 -21.91 3.98 -8.93
CA GLU A 91 -21.28 5.20 -9.45
C GLU A 91 -20.78 6.10 -8.32
N ALA A 92 -21.60 6.36 -7.29
CA ALA A 92 -21.20 7.15 -6.13
C ALA A 92 -20.00 6.53 -5.40
N ALA A 93 -19.98 5.20 -5.26
CA ALA A 93 -18.85 4.47 -4.70
C ALA A 93 -17.59 4.65 -5.57
N THR A 94 -17.71 4.58 -6.88
CA THR A 94 -16.59 4.77 -7.82
C THR A 94 -16.02 6.20 -7.75
N ILE A 95 -16.89 7.20 -7.67
CA ILE A 95 -16.48 8.60 -7.51
C ILE A 95 -15.72 8.76 -6.19
N LYS A 96 -16.28 8.27 -5.08
CA LYS A 96 -15.69 8.41 -3.74
C LYS A 96 -14.37 7.65 -3.57
N THR A 97 -14.24 6.46 -4.14
CA THR A 97 -13.09 5.57 -3.92
C THR A 97 -11.97 5.72 -4.95
N VAL A 98 -12.28 6.18 -6.17
CA VAL A 98 -11.30 6.24 -7.27
C VAL A 98 -11.15 7.66 -7.82
N ALA A 99 -12.24 8.26 -8.32
CA ALA A 99 -12.15 9.51 -9.08
C ALA A 99 -11.74 10.70 -8.20
N LEU A 100 -12.40 10.85 -7.06
CA LEU A 100 -12.18 11.98 -6.15
C LEU A 100 -10.78 11.94 -5.48
N PRO A 101 -10.30 10.80 -4.94
CA PRO A 101 -8.91 10.66 -4.49
C PRO A 101 -7.87 11.04 -5.56
N LYS A 102 -8.11 10.63 -6.82
CA LYS A 102 -7.22 10.94 -7.94
C LYS A 102 -7.21 12.44 -8.25
N ALA A 103 -8.37 13.09 -8.25
CA ALA A 103 -8.49 14.54 -8.46
C ALA A 103 -7.78 15.33 -7.36
N TYR A 104 -7.99 14.96 -6.09
CA TYR A 104 -7.27 15.57 -4.97
C TYR A 104 -5.76 15.35 -5.03
N ALA A 105 -5.30 14.15 -5.41
CA ALA A 105 -3.86 13.90 -5.56
C ALA A 105 -3.24 14.74 -6.68
N ALA A 106 -3.97 15.01 -7.77
CA ALA A 106 -3.52 15.89 -8.84
C ALA A 106 -3.43 17.35 -8.37
N LEU A 107 -4.46 17.84 -7.67
CA LEU A 107 -4.47 19.17 -7.06
C LEU A 107 -3.33 19.34 -6.05
N GLY A 108 -3.18 18.39 -5.12
CA GLY A 108 -2.12 18.42 -4.12
C GLY A 108 -0.72 18.38 -4.71
N ARG A 109 -0.53 17.71 -5.87
CA ARG A 109 0.74 17.76 -6.61
C ARG A 109 1.04 19.16 -7.14
N ALA A 110 0.08 19.81 -7.79
CA ALA A 110 0.26 21.18 -8.30
C ALA A 110 0.57 22.15 -7.16
N VAL A 111 -0.21 22.06 -6.07
CA VAL A 111 0.01 22.86 -4.86
C VAL A 111 1.41 22.64 -4.27
N TYR A 112 1.85 21.38 -4.17
CA TYR A 112 3.15 21.05 -3.63
C TYR A 112 4.30 21.59 -4.50
N GLN A 113 4.15 21.53 -5.83
CA GLN A 113 5.13 22.08 -6.78
C GLN A 113 5.25 23.60 -6.68
N ASP A 114 4.12 24.30 -6.56
CA ASP A 114 4.10 25.76 -6.45
C ASP A 114 4.52 26.26 -5.06
N ARG A 115 4.59 25.37 -4.06
CA ARG A 115 4.89 25.69 -2.65
C ARG A 115 4.01 26.80 -2.07
N ARG A 116 2.83 27.02 -2.65
CA ARG A 116 1.98 28.20 -2.42
C ARG A 116 1.47 28.32 -0.98
N TYR A 117 1.21 27.19 -0.32
CA TYR A 117 0.64 27.13 1.04
C TYR A 117 1.61 26.54 2.06
N LEU A 118 2.90 26.77 1.87
CA LEU A 118 3.94 26.26 2.77
C LEU A 118 3.76 26.77 4.20
N THR A 119 3.28 28.00 4.35
CA THR A 119 3.03 28.65 5.65
C THR A 119 1.84 28.05 6.40
N GLU A 120 0.80 27.62 5.70
CA GLU A 120 -0.45 27.13 6.26
C GLU A 120 -0.40 25.63 6.57
N PHE A 121 0.40 24.86 5.82
CA PHE A 121 0.53 23.42 5.98
C PHE A 121 1.99 22.93 6.14
N PRO A 122 2.80 23.53 7.03
CA PRO A 122 4.24 23.24 7.10
C PRO A 122 4.54 21.76 7.40
N ALA A 123 3.71 21.11 8.22
CA ALA A 123 3.86 19.70 8.56
C ALA A 123 3.64 18.77 7.34
N ALA A 124 2.65 19.06 6.49
CA ALA A 124 2.36 18.27 5.31
C ALA A 124 3.51 18.36 4.29
N TYR A 125 4.07 19.56 4.08
CA TYR A 125 5.22 19.74 3.19
C TYR A 125 6.46 19.00 3.68
N ARG A 126 6.78 19.06 4.98
CA ARG A 126 7.89 18.30 5.56
C ARG A 126 7.76 16.80 5.32
N GLN A 127 6.57 16.23 5.55
CA GLN A 127 6.33 14.81 5.31
C GLN A 127 6.46 14.44 3.83
N LEU A 128 5.99 15.29 2.92
CA LEU A 128 6.17 15.07 1.47
C LEU A 128 7.64 15.15 1.07
N ASP A 129 8.38 16.12 1.59
CA ASP A 129 9.83 16.28 1.33
C ASP A 129 10.61 15.05 1.82
N GLU A 130 10.32 14.55 3.02
CA GLU A 130 10.92 13.33 3.56
C GLU A 130 10.63 12.11 2.67
N LEU A 131 9.39 11.94 2.21
CA LEU A 131 9.01 10.83 1.32
C LEU A 131 9.68 10.91 -0.04
N VAL A 132 9.78 12.11 -0.63
CA VAL A 132 10.47 12.34 -1.90
C VAL A 132 11.96 12.04 -1.75
N GLN A 133 12.61 12.54 -0.70
CA GLN A 133 14.03 12.26 -0.43
C GLN A 133 14.28 10.76 -0.22
N GLN A 134 13.39 10.05 0.49
CA GLN A 134 13.52 8.60 0.67
C GLN A 134 13.41 7.86 -0.67
N LEU A 135 12.49 8.26 -1.56
CA LEU A 135 12.37 7.67 -2.89
C LEU A 135 13.60 7.95 -3.76
N GLU A 136 14.12 9.17 -3.73
CA GLU A 136 15.32 9.56 -4.47
C GLU A 136 16.55 8.76 -4.02
N ARG A 137 16.79 8.65 -2.71
CA ARG A 137 17.87 7.84 -2.15
C ARG A 137 17.78 6.38 -2.60
N ARG A 138 16.58 5.78 -2.53
CA ARG A 138 16.36 4.40 -2.99
C ARG A 138 16.58 4.24 -4.48
N THR A 139 16.19 5.22 -5.29
CA THR A 139 16.39 5.17 -6.74
C THR A 139 17.88 5.25 -7.08
N GLN A 140 18.63 6.14 -6.40
CA GLN A 140 20.08 6.27 -6.55
C GLN A 140 20.84 5.00 -6.11
N GLU A 141 20.44 4.37 -4.99
CA GLU A 141 20.99 3.09 -4.53
C GLU A 141 20.88 2.01 -5.61
N VAL A 142 19.73 1.91 -6.29
CA VAL A 142 19.49 0.93 -7.36
C VAL A 142 20.36 1.19 -8.60
N GLU A 143 20.58 2.45 -8.97
CA GLU A 143 21.42 2.81 -10.13
C GLU A 143 22.92 2.58 -9.89
N SER A 144 23.37 2.66 -8.63
CA SER A 144 24.78 2.57 -8.26
C SER A 144 25.39 1.16 -8.24
N ALA A 145 24.61 0.11 -8.53
CA ALA A 145 25.01 -1.29 -8.37
C ALA A 145 26.04 -1.79 -9.44
N PRO A 146 27.31 -2.05 -9.08
CA PRO A 146 28.34 -2.48 -10.04
C PRO A 146 28.59 -4.00 -10.03
N SER A 147 29.09 -4.48 -11.18
CA SER A 147 29.56 -5.86 -11.48
C SER A 147 28.50 -6.92 -11.80
N LEU A 148 28.81 -7.74 -12.82
CA LEU A 148 27.97 -8.84 -13.31
C LEU A 148 27.78 -9.97 -12.28
N LEU A 149 28.72 -10.12 -11.35
CA LEU A 149 28.75 -11.19 -10.36
C LEU A 149 27.80 -10.90 -9.18
N GLU A 150 27.59 -9.63 -8.87
CA GLU A 150 26.59 -9.14 -7.90
C GLU A 150 25.14 -9.33 -8.38
N ARG A 151 24.90 -9.40 -9.71
CA ARG A 151 23.53 -9.46 -10.28
C ARG A 151 22.72 -10.67 -9.84
N ALA A 152 23.38 -11.81 -9.58
CA ALA A 152 22.68 -13.04 -9.16
C ALA A 152 22.13 -12.95 -7.73
N LYS A 153 22.89 -12.36 -6.79
CA LYS A 153 22.42 -12.12 -5.40
C LYS A 153 21.45 -10.93 -5.32
N GLN A 154 21.51 -10.01 -6.29
CA GLN A 154 20.66 -8.83 -6.33
C GLN A 154 19.21 -9.10 -6.78
N SER A 155 18.88 -10.23 -7.41
CA SER A 155 17.51 -10.46 -7.90
C SER A 155 16.46 -10.47 -6.77
N VAL A 156 16.78 -11.13 -5.65
CA VAL A 156 15.90 -11.17 -4.46
C VAL A 156 15.83 -9.80 -3.78
N ARG A 157 16.97 -9.10 -3.67
CA ARG A 157 17.02 -7.74 -3.10
C ARG A 157 16.22 -6.75 -3.93
N ARG A 158 16.34 -6.78 -5.26
CA ARG A 158 15.56 -5.95 -6.18
C ARG A 158 14.05 -6.12 -6.02
N ALA A 159 13.58 -7.34 -5.74
CA ALA A 159 12.15 -7.56 -5.48
C ALA A 159 11.71 -6.86 -4.18
N ALA A 160 12.51 -6.95 -3.11
CA ALA A 160 12.26 -6.26 -1.85
C ALA A 160 12.36 -4.73 -2.00
N ASP A 161 13.38 -4.23 -2.69
CA ASP A 161 13.58 -2.80 -2.97
C ASP A 161 12.45 -2.24 -3.82
N ALA A 162 12.00 -2.98 -4.84
CA ALA A 162 10.84 -2.59 -5.64
C ALA A 162 9.55 -2.56 -4.80
N ALA A 163 9.36 -3.49 -3.87
CA ALA A 163 8.21 -3.49 -2.96
C ALA A 163 8.24 -2.29 -2.01
N THR A 164 9.41 -1.97 -1.44
CA THR A 164 9.56 -0.80 -0.56
C THR A 164 9.36 0.52 -1.34
N ALA A 165 9.95 0.67 -2.53
CA ALA A 165 9.75 1.83 -3.40
C ALA A 165 8.29 2.03 -3.81
N LYS A 166 7.58 0.94 -4.12
CA LYS A 166 6.12 0.98 -4.37
C LYS A 166 5.36 1.43 -3.13
N SER A 167 5.70 0.91 -1.95
CA SER A 167 5.03 1.32 -0.70
C SER A 167 5.22 2.81 -0.39
N LEU A 168 6.44 3.34 -0.59
CA LEU A 168 6.75 4.76 -0.44
C LEU A 168 6.00 5.61 -1.47
N SER A 169 5.92 5.15 -2.72
CA SER A 169 5.15 5.84 -3.78
C SER A 169 3.65 5.90 -3.46
N VAL A 170 3.09 4.86 -2.84
CA VAL A 170 1.70 4.86 -2.38
C VAL A 170 1.51 5.85 -1.23
N LYS A 171 2.41 5.85 -0.24
CA LYS A 171 2.38 6.84 0.87
C LYS A 171 2.48 8.27 0.35
N LEU A 172 3.37 8.53 -0.62
CA LEU A 172 3.50 9.84 -1.26
C LEU A 172 2.20 10.26 -1.94
N LYS A 173 1.57 9.39 -2.72
CA LYS A 173 0.28 9.67 -3.36
C LYS A 173 -0.83 9.96 -2.34
N GLN A 174 -0.88 9.19 -1.24
CA GLN A 174 -1.85 9.41 -0.16
C GLN A 174 -1.64 10.77 0.53
N GLN A 175 -0.39 11.18 0.77
CA GLN A 175 -0.10 12.48 1.36
C GLN A 175 -0.41 13.63 0.42
N LEU A 176 -0.13 13.49 -0.88
CA LEU A 176 -0.54 14.47 -1.89
C LEU A 176 -2.06 14.59 -1.97
N GLN A 177 -2.79 13.46 -1.91
CA GLN A 177 -4.24 13.47 -1.86
C GLN A 177 -4.76 14.24 -0.63
N ARG A 178 -4.21 14.00 0.56
CA ARG A 178 -4.59 14.71 1.78
C ARG A 178 -4.33 16.21 1.67
N LEU A 179 -3.12 16.60 1.25
CA LEU A 179 -2.78 18.01 1.03
C LEU A 179 -3.76 18.68 0.04
N GLY A 180 -4.09 18.01 -1.06
CA GLY A 180 -5.05 18.53 -2.04
C GLY A 180 -6.46 18.68 -1.48
N ALA A 181 -6.93 17.72 -0.68
CA ALA A 181 -8.22 17.80 0.00
C ALA A 181 -8.25 18.95 1.00
N ASP A 182 -7.26 19.04 1.89
CA ASP A 182 -7.15 20.09 2.91
C ASP A 182 -7.08 21.49 2.28
N CYS A 183 -6.33 21.63 1.17
CA CYS A 183 -6.25 22.89 0.43
C CYS A 183 -7.58 23.26 -0.22
N PHE A 184 -8.27 22.31 -0.84
CA PHE A 184 -9.57 22.57 -1.46
C PHE A 184 -10.65 22.88 -0.42
N GLU A 185 -10.66 22.20 0.71
CA GLU A 185 -11.61 22.46 1.81
C GLU A 185 -11.41 23.86 2.39
N ARG A 186 -10.16 24.29 2.57
CA ARG A 186 -9.84 25.59 3.18
C ARG A 186 -9.95 26.77 2.21
N PHE A 187 -9.57 26.59 0.95
CA PHE A 187 -9.45 27.69 -0.02
C PHE A 187 -10.41 27.57 -1.22
N GLY A 188 -11.13 26.46 -1.36
CA GLY A 188 -12.08 26.23 -2.45
C GLY A 188 -11.43 26.35 -3.83
N ALA A 189 -12.04 27.14 -4.71
CA ALA A 189 -11.55 27.39 -6.07
C ALA A 189 -10.21 28.14 -6.14
N ALA A 190 -9.76 28.79 -5.05
CA ALA A 190 -8.47 29.49 -5.02
C ALA A 190 -7.29 28.55 -4.74
N SER A 191 -7.56 27.28 -4.37
CA SER A 191 -6.56 26.29 -3.93
C SER A 191 -5.55 25.87 -4.98
N GLY A 192 -5.77 26.12 -6.27
CA GLY A 192 -4.83 25.70 -7.31
C GLY A 192 -5.26 26.12 -8.72
N PRO A 193 -4.71 25.48 -9.75
CA PRO A 193 -5.11 25.73 -11.14
C PRO A 193 -6.62 25.52 -11.32
N PRO A 194 -7.32 26.42 -12.04
CA PRO A 194 -8.78 26.39 -12.14
C PRO A 194 -9.30 25.09 -12.77
N GLU A 195 -8.54 24.48 -13.68
CA GLU A 195 -8.88 23.20 -14.31
C GLU A 195 -8.97 22.05 -13.29
N LEU A 196 -8.03 22.00 -12.33
CA LEU A 196 -8.00 20.95 -11.31
C LEU A 196 -9.08 21.18 -10.24
N CYS A 197 -9.29 22.43 -9.83
CA CYS A 197 -10.36 22.79 -8.90
C CYS A 197 -11.74 22.51 -9.50
N ALA A 198 -11.95 22.82 -10.78
CA ALA A 198 -13.21 22.53 -11.49
C ALA A 198 -13.49 21.02 -11.56
N ALA A 199 -12.46 20.20 -11.77
CA ALA A 199 -12.60 18.74 -11.78
C ALA A 199 -13.05 18.18 -10.41
N VAL A 200 -12.46 18.68 -9.32
CA VAL A 200 -12.88 18.32 -7.95
C VAL A 200 -14.32 18.75 -7.70
N GLN A 201 -14.66 20.00 -8.03
CA GLN A 201 -16.00 20.54 -7.83
C GLN A 201 -17.06 19.77 -8.62
N SER A 202 -16.78 19.45 -9.89
CA SER A 202 -17.69 18.65 -10.73
C SER A 202 -17.96 17.26 -10.14
N LEU A 203 -16.92 16.59 -9.60
CA LEU A 203 -17.08 15.29 -8.95
C LEU A 203 -17.89 15.38 -7.65
N LEU A 204 -17.68 16.42 -6.85
CA LEU A 204 -18.46 16.65 -5.62
C LEU A 204 -19.93 16.94 -5.93
N SER A 205 -20.22 17.80 -6.92
CA SER A 205 -21.59 18.06 -7.36
C SER A 205 -22.26 16.79 -7.86
N LYS A 206 -21.59 16.02 -8.73
CA LYS A 206 -22.12 14.73 -9.22
C LYS A 206 -22.37 13.74 -8.07
N LEU A 207 -21.50 13.71 -7.07
CA LEU A 207 -21.66 12.84 -5.90
C LEU A 207 -22.88 13.25 -5.06
N HIS A 208 -23.11 14.55 -4.88
CA HIS A 208 -24.29 15.08 -4.20
C HIS A 208 -25.57 14.73 -4.96
N ASP A 209 -25.61 14.95 -6.29
CA ASP A 209 -26.77 14.62 -7.13
C ASP A 209 -27.13 13.12 -7.05
N LEU A 210 -26.12 12.24 -6.99
CA LEU A 210 -26.32 10.79 -6.86
C LEU A 210 -26.81 10.38 -5.46
N GLN A 211 -26.47 11.13 -4.42
CA GLN A 211 -26.92 10.90 -3.05
C GLN A 211 -28.36 11.37 -2.86
N ASP A 212 -28.68 12.58 -3.32
CA ASP A 212 -30.02 13.15 -3.27
C ASP A 212 -31.02 12.33 -4.08
N ALA A 213 -30.56 11.70 -5.17
CA ALA A 213 -31.39 10.82 -5.98
C ALA A 213 -31.52 9.38 -5.42
N ALA A 214 -30.85 9.08 -4.30
CA ALA A 214 -30.90 7.78 -3.62
C ALA A 214 -31.70 7.81 -2.31
N ASP A 215 -31.91 9.00 -1.73
CA ASP A 215 -32.78 9.27 -0.58
C ASP A 215 -34.25 9.47 -1.02
#